data_AF-A0A4D9DSM6-F1
#
_entry.id   AF-A0A4D9DSM6-F1
#
_cell.length_a   1.000
_cell.length_b   1.000
_cell.length_c   1.000
_cell.angle_alpha   90.00
_cell.angle_beta   90.00
_cell.angle_gamma   90.00
#
_symmetry.space_group_name_H-M   'P 1'
#
loop_
_entity.id
_entity.type
_entity.pdbx_description
1 polymer ?
#
loop_
_entity_poly.entity_id
_entity_poly.type
_entity_poly.pdbx_seq_one_letter_code
_entity_poly.pdbx_strand_id
1 'polypeptide(L)'
;MCFIMDSTLDRKKPPMDPSAAYDLLVAGVQDWDLTGDCVPCELLLSGETAFPVLVNPQGQVLITASQYGKGQIVVVAQEGYLGKPKMAHFLQNAVSWLSIFPPSSVGGVHTT
;
A
#
# COMPACT_ATOMS: atom_id res chain seq x y z
N MET A 1 -4.33 5.55 13.75
CA MET A 1 -2.94 5.14 13.47
C MET A 1 -2.92 4.53 12.07
N CYS A 2 -2.15 5.10 11.14
CA CYS A 2 -1.96 4.54 9.80
C CYS A 2 -0.74 3.61 9.79
N PHE A 3 -0.78 2.56 8.98
CA PHE A 3 0.38 1.71 8.75
C PHE A 3 1.04 2.05 7.42
N ILE A 4 2.36 2.23 7.44
CA ILE A 4 3.19 2.55 6.27
C ILE A 4 4.17 1.39 6.07
N MET A 5 4.18 0.81 4.88
CA MET A 5 5.23 -0.11 4.42
C MET A 5 6.07 0.62 3.38
N ASP A 6 7.39 0.74 3.55
CA ASP A 6 8.29 1.39 2.59
C ASP A 6 9.55 0.57 2.28
N SER A 7 10.17 0.85 1.12
CA SER A 7 11.51 0.38 0.75
C SER A 7 12.46 1.54 0.45
N THR A 8 13.51 1.73 1.27
CA THR A 8 14.51 2.81 1.09
C THR A 8 15.50 2.62 -0.10
N LEU A 9 16.06 3.74 -0.57
CA LEU A 9 16.37 4.14 -1.96
C LEU A 9 17.78 3.79 -2.57
N ASP A 10 17.82 3.63 -3.92
CA ASP A 10 18.91 4.07 -4.85
C ASP A 10 18.28 4.77 -6.09
N ARG A 11 18.99 5.61 -6.87
CA ARG A 11 18.38 6.66 -7.76
C ARG A 11 18.30 6.46 -9.30
N LYS A 12 18.80 5.36 -9.89
CA LYS A 12 18.90 5.19 -11.37
C LYS A 12 17.81 4.42 -12.18
N LYS A 13 16.53 4.34 -11.80
CA LYS A 13 15.51 3.57 -12.57
C LYS A 13 14.17 4.32 -12.63
N PRO A 14 13.49 4.39 -13.79
CA PRO A 14 12.19 5.05 -13.91
C PRO A 14 11.12 4.34 -13.07
N PRO A 15 10.13 5.08 -12.54
CA PRO A 15 9.01 4.53 -11.78
C PRO A 15 8.18 3.58 -12.65
N MET A 16 7.60 2.57 -12.02
CA MET A 16 6.61 1.67 -12.63
C MET A 16 5.34 2.47 -12.94
N ASP A 17 4.66 2.11 -14.03
CA ASP A 17 3.36 2.70 -14.37
C ASP A 17 2.33 2.45 -13.24
N PRO A 18 1.55 3.47 -12.80
CA PRO A 18 0.58 3.32 -11.71
C PRO A 18 -0.49 2.25 -11.97
N SER A 19 -0.93 2.07 -13.22
CA SER A 19 -1.92 1.03 -13.56
C SER A 19 -1.30 -0.36 -13.46
N ALA A 20 -0.07 -0.55 -13.95
CA ALA A 20 0.64 -1.81 -13.78
C ALA A 20 0.90 -2.15 -12.29
N ALA A 21 1.22 -1.16 -11.48
CA ALA A 21 1.38 -1.32 -10.04
C ALA A 21 0.05 -1.70 -9.35
N TYR A 22 -1.05 -1.04 -9.74
CA TYR A 22 -2.39 -1.38 -9.26
C TYR A 22 -2.75 -2.84 -9.58
N ASP A 23 -2.55 -3.29 -10.82
CA ASP A 23 -2.87 -4.65 -11.24
C ASP A 23 -2.12 -5.70 -10.42
N LEU A 24 -0.83 -5.45 -10.11
CA LEU A 24 -0.04 -6.33 -9.25
C LEU A 24 -0.57 -6.37 -7.81
N LEU A 25 -0.97 -5.21 -7.28
CA LEU A 25 -1.47 -5.08 -5.91
C LEU A 25 -2.81 -5.81 -5.70
N VAL A 26 -3.72 -5.73 -6.67
CA VAL A 26 -5.06 -6.34 -6.57
C VAL A 26 -5.15 -7.74 -7.18
N ALA A 27 -4.07 -8.27 -7.75
CA ALA A 27 -4.05 -9.59 -8.39
C ALA A 27 -4.59 -10.70 -7.46
N GLY A 28 -5.68 -11.34 -7.86
CA GLY A 28 -6.28 -12.44 -7.08
C GLY A 28 -7.05 -11.98 -5.81
N VAL A 29 -7.16 -10.68 -5.55
CA VAL A 29 -8.04 -10.14 -4.50
C VAL A 29 -9.47 -10.12 -5.04
N GLN A 30 -10.32 -11.03 -4.55
CA GLN A 30 -11.69 -11.17 -5.05
C GLN A 30 -12.71 -10.27 -4.34
N ASP A 31 -12.47 -9.95 -3.07
CA ASP A 31 -13.42 -9.19 -2.24
C ASP A 31 -12.71 -8.53 -1.05
N TRP A 32 -13.20 -7.37 -0.64
CA TRP A 32 -12.70 -6.52 0.43
C TRP A 32 -13.73 -6.43 1.55
N ASP A 33 -13.69 -7.36 2.50
CA ASP A 33 -14.58 -7.31 3.66
C ASP A 33 -13.98 -6.45 4.77
N LEU A 34 -13.98 -5.14 4.52
CA LEU A 34 -13.51 -4.14 5.48
C LEU A 34 -14.63 -3.64 6.40
N THR A 35 -15.69 -4.42 6.60
CA THR A 35 -16.81 -4.09 7.49
C THR A 35 -16.41 -4.10 8.98
N GLY A 36 -16.81 -3.10 9.76
CA GLY A 36 -16.55 -3.02 11.21
C GLY A 36 -16.41 -1.59 11.72
N ASP A 37 -16.35 -1.42 13.04
CA ASP A 37 -16.27 -0.11 13.75
C ASP A 37 -14.88 0.54 13.64
N CYS A 38 -14.27 0.49 12.47
CA CYS A 38 -12.98 1.08 12.21
C CYS A 38 -13.16 2.48 11.64
N VAL A 39 -12.70 3.50 12.36
CA VAL A 39 -12.61 4.85 11.81
C VAL A 39 -11.33 4.94 10.99
N PRO A 40 -11.39 4.99 9.64
CA PRO A 40 -10.20 5.17 8.83
C PRO A 40 -9.62 6.58 9.06
N CYS A 41 -8.29 6.68 9.13
CA CYS A 41 -7.63 7.98 9.10
C CYS A 41 -7.72 8.57 7.69
N GLU A 42 -7.80 9.90 7.60
CA GLU A 42 -7.79 10.58 6.31
C GLU A 42 -6.40 10.45 5.67
N LEU A 43 -6.33 9.74 4.54
CA LEU A 43 -5.12 9.59 3.76
C LEU A 43 -5.05 10.71 2.72
N LEU A 44 -4.21 11.72 2.99
CA LEU A 44 -3.92 12.77 2.03
C LEU A 44 -2.86 12.26 1.03
N LEU A 45 -3.29 11.98 -0.20
CA LEU A 45 -2.45 11.60 -1.32
C LEU A 45 -1.55 12.78 -1.73
N SER A 46 -0.40 12.94 -1.08
CA SER A 46 0.57 13.98 -1.42
C SER A 46 1.70 13.35 -2.25
N GLY A 47 1.60 13.45 -3.57
CA GLY A 47 2.64 13.03 -4.51
C GLY A 47 2.09 12.71 -5.90
N GLU A 48 2.80 13.10 -6.95
CA GLU A 48 2.38 12.90 -8.36
C GLU A 48 2.23 11.42 -8.77
N THR A 49 2.77 10.51 -7.96
CA THR A 49 2.80 9.05 -8.18
C THR A 49 1.91 8.28 -7.21
N ALA A 50 1.19 8.97 -6.32
CA ALA A 50 0.28 8.34 -5.37
C ALA A 50 -1.04 7.99 -6.06
N PHE A 51 -1.55 6.79 -5.81
CA PHE A 51 -2.81 6.32 -6.37
C PHE A 51 -3.61 5.49 -5.35
N PRO A 52 -4.95 5.61 -5.35
CA PRO A 52 -5.80 4.82 -4.49
C PRO A 52 -5.82 3.36 -4.96
N VAL A 53 -5.67 2.42 -4.01
CA VAL A 53 -5.83 0.98 -4.26
C VAL A 53 -7.24 0.53 -3.88
N LEU A 54 -7.75 1.07 -2.76
CA LEU A 54 -9.08 0.77 -2.28
C LEU A 54 -9.76 2.04 -1.75
N VAL A 55 -10.99 2.26 -2.22
CA VAL A 55 -11.86 3.37 -1.80
C VAL A 55 -13.16 2.76 -1.30
N ASN A 56 -13.67 3.26 -0.17
CA ASN A 56 -14.96 2.82 0.35
C ASN A 56 -16.14 3.47 -0.41
N PRO A 57 -17.38 2.99 -0.21
CA PRO A 57 -18.56 3.60 -0.86
C PRO A 57 -18.80 5.07 -0.51
N GLN A 58 -18.17 5.59 0.55
CA GLN A 58 -18.26 6.98 0.98
C GLN A 58 -17.19 7.87 0.31
N GLY A 59 -16.36 7.30 -0.57
CA GLY A 59 -15.28 8.02 -1.27
C GLY A 59 -13.99 8.17 -0.48
N GLN A 60 -13.86 7.53 0.68
CA GLN A 60 -12.65 7.57 1.50
C GLN A 60 -11.65 6.53 1.04
N VAL A 61 -10.38 6.93 0.89
CA VAL A 61 -9.28 6.03 0.54
C VAL A 61 -8.90 5.20 1.76
N LEU A 62 -9.04 3.88 1.67
CA LEU A 62 -8.68 2.95 2.74
C LEU A 62 -7.26 2.40 2.57
N ILE A 63 -6.83 2.26 1.32
CA ILE A 63 -5.49 1.80 0.96
C ILE A 63 -4.99 2.67 -0.18
N THR A 64 -3.79 3.19 -0.04
CA THR A 64 -3.07 3.88 -1.12
C THR A 64 -1.72 3.25 -1.32
N ALA A 65 -1.26 3.31 -2.57
CA ALA A 65 0.11 3.03 -2.90
C ALA A 65 0.74 4.28 -3.51
N SER A 66 2.06 4.41 -3.38
CA SER A 66 2.82 5.48 -4.00
C SER A 66 4.22 4.98 -4.29
N GLN A 67 4.83 5.55 -5.32
CA GLN A 67 6.24 5.32 -5.60
C GLN A 67 7.01 6.58 -5.24
N TYR A 68 7.94 6.45 -4.29
CA TYR A 68 8.79 7.55 -3.87
C TYR A 68 10.24 7.26 -4.30
N GLY A 69 10.66 7.87 -5.41
CA GLY A 69 11.94 7.55 -6.04
C GLY A 69 11.93 6.14 -6.66
N LYS A 70 12.79 5.23 -6.18
CA LYS A 70 12.73 3.78 -6.49
C LYS A 70 12.01 2.97 -5.40
N GLY A 71 11.70 3.61 -4.28
CA GLY A 71 10.96 2.97 -3.20
C GLY A 71 9.49 2.86 -3.57
N GLN A 72 8.87 1.85 -3.02
CA GLN A 72 7.43 1.68 -3.10
C GLN A 72 6.86 1.78 -1.69
N ILE A 73 5.69 2.40 -1.59
CA ILE A 73 5.02 2.60 -0.32
C ILE A 73 3.59 2.12 -0.46
N VAL A 74 3.12 1.35 0.51
CA VAL A 74 1.70 1.03 0.70
C VAL A 74 1.28 1.56 2.06
N VAL A 75 0.22 2.35 2.08
CA VAL A 75 -0.37 2.89 3.30
C VAL A 75 -1.77 2.36 3.47
N VAL A 76 -2.06 1.84 4.65
CA VAL A 76 -3.39 1.38 5.07
C VAL A 76 -3.93 2.35 6.11
N ALA A 77 -5.11 2.89 5.85
CA ALA A 77 -5.73 3.96 6.65
C ALA A 77 -5.93 3.56 8.12
N GLN A 78 -6.03 2.27 8.40
CA GLN A 78 -6.28 1.76 9.74
C GLN A 78 -5.77 0.31 9.91
N GLU A 79 -5.02 0.08 11.00
CA GLU A 79 -4.37 -1.21 11.30
C GLU A 79 -5.34 -2.38 11.42
N GLY A 80 -6.57 -2.13 11.90
CA GLY A 80 -7.58 -3.17 12.11
C GLY A 80 -7.94 -3.95 10.84
N TYR A 81 -7.64 -3.40 9.66
CA TYR A 81 -7.80 -4.11 8.39
C TYR A 81 -6.72 -5.17 8.14
N LEU A 82 -5.51 -5.02 8.68
CA LEU A 82 -4.40 -5.94 8.46
C LEU A 82 -4.65 -7.32 9.07
N GLY A 83 -5.41 -7.38 10.17
CA GLY A 83 -5.77 -8.64 10.83
C GLY A 83 -6.87 -9.43 10.12
N LYS A 84 -7.47 -8.90 9.05
CA LYS A 84 -8.60 -9.56 8.38
C LYS A 84 -8.13 -10.62 7.39
N PRO A 85 -8.75 -11.81 7.36
CA PRO A 85 -8.32 -12.90 6.49
C PRO A 85 -8.42 -12.54 4.99
N LYS A 86 -9.38 -11.70 4.60
CA LYS A 86 -9.50 -11.22 3.21
C LYS A 86 -8.36 -10.28 2.80
N MET A 87 -7.59 -9.75 3.74
CA MET A 87 -6.41 -8.91 3.50
C MET A 87 -5.16 -9.75 3.16
N ALA A 88 -5.17 -11.06 3.41
CA ALA A 88 -3.98 -11.90 3.27
C ALA A 88 -3.39 -11.89 1.84
N HIS A 89 -4.22 -12.06 0.82
CA HIS A 89 -3.77 -11.99 -0.58
C HIS A 89 -3.22 -10.62 -0.94
N PHE A 90 -3.90 -9.55 -0.50
CA PHE A 90 -3.41 -8.20 -0.71
C PHE A 90 -2.05 -7.97 -0.05
N LEU A 91 -1.85 -8.44 1.18
CA LEU A 91 -0.56 -8.30 1.88
C LEU A 91 0.55 -9.08 1.19
N GLN A 92 0.26 -10.27 0.67
CA GLN A 92 1.21 -11.03 -0.14
C GLN A 92 1.61 -10.27 -1.41
N ASN A 93 0.64 -9.68 -2.10
CA ASN A 93 0.88 -8.87 -3.29
C ASN A 93 1.66 -7.60 -2.95
N ALA A 94 1.28 -6.90 -1.87
CA ALA A 94 1.96 -5.71 -1.40
C ALA A 94 3.41 -6.00 -1.05
N VAL A 95 3.68 -7.05 -0.26
CA VAL A 95 5.05 -7.48 0.06
C VAL A 95 5.82 -7.86 -1.21
N SER A 96 5.19 -8.58 -2.14
CA SER A 96 5.83 -8.95 -3.41
C SER A 96 6.16 -7.72 -4.25
N TRP A 97 5.23 -6.77 -4.35
CA TRP A 97 5.40 -5.51 -5.05
C TRP A 97 6.56 -4.72 -4.43
N LEU A 98 6.51 -4.47 -3.12
CA LEU A 98 7.55 -3.76 -2.35
C LEU A 98 8.94 -4.41 -2.51
N SER A 99 8.97 -5.72 -2.69
CA SER A 99 10.20 -6.51 -2.90
C SER A 99 10.74 -6.48 -4.33
N ILE A 100 10.02 -5.90 -5.32
CA ILE A 100 10.53 -5.69 -6.69
C ILE A 100 11.72 -4.72 -6.69
N PHE A 101 11.84 -3.88 -5.66
CA PHE A 101 13.00 -3.04 -5.39
C PHE A 101 13.53 -3.30 -3.98
N PRO A 102 14.14 -4.46 -3.74
CA PRO A 102 14.65 -4.77 -2.42
C PRO A 102 15.74 -3.74 -2.09
N PRO A 103 15.69 -3.07 -0.93
CA PRO A 103 16.87 -2.39 -0.44
C PRO A 103 17.96 -3.46 -0.34
N SER A 104 19.18 -3.12 -0.73
CA SER A 104 20.35 -3.91 -0.32
C SER A 104 20.59 -3.73 1.18
N SER A 105 19.62 -4.11 2.02
CA SER A 105 19.69 -4.39 3.48
C SER A 105 18.29 -4.44 4.09
N VAL A 106 18.10 -5.43 4.95
CA VAL A 106 16.91 -5.76 5.72
C VAL A 106 16.60 -4.69 6.79
N GLY A 107 15.30 -4.36 6.96
CA GLY A 107 14.69 -4.11 8.27
C GLY A 107 14.35 -2.66 8.65
N GLY A 108 13.04 -2.39 8.77
CA GLY A 108 12.54 -1.23 9.54
C GLY A 108 11.03 -1.05 9.42
N VAL A 109 10.26 -1.47 10.45
CA VAL A 109 8.89 -0.99 10.68
C VAL A 109 9.01 0.33 11.45
N HIS A 110 8.55 1.43 10.87
CA HIS A 110 8.48 2.71 11.56
C HIS A 110 7.08 2.91 12.14
N THR A 111 6.93 2.65 13.44
CA THR A 111 5.77 3.08 14.25
C THR A 111 6.07 4.48 14.79
N THR A 112 5.31 5.49 14.33
CA THR A 112 5.28 6.84 14.93
C THR A 112 4.12 6.95 15.89
#